data_AF-A0AB39YV34-F1
#
_entry.id   AF-A0AB39YV34-F1
#
_cell.length_a   1.000
_cell.length_b   1.000
_cell.length_c   1.000
_cell.angle_alpha   90.00
_cell.angle_beta   90.00
_cell.angle_gamma   90.00
#
_symmetry.space_group_name_H-M   'P 1'
#
loop_
_entity.id
_entity.type
_entity.pdbx_description
1 polymer ?
#
loop_
_entity_poly.entity_id
_entity_poly.type
_entity_poly.pdbx_seq_one_letter_code
_entity_poly.pdbx_strand_id
1 'polypeptide(L)' 'MVGDWIIDRRGFPLEIGCFEGNKAETETMLLIIKQFKSRHSLVDMVVVADAGMLSTSILRERDEANLRFIVGSRMM' A
#
# COMPACT_ATOMS: atom_id res chain seq x y z
N MET A 1 4.89 16.96 -4.19
CA MET A 1 3.92 16.22 -3.35
C MET A 1 3.62 14.92 -4.04
N VAL A 2 3.60 13.81 -3.32
CA VAL A 2 3.13 12.50 -3.79
C VAL A 2 1.79 12.22 -3.12
N GLY A 3 0.82 11.70 -3.87
CA GLY A 3 -0.51 11.37 -3.37
C GLY A 3 -0.79 9.89 -3.50
N ASP A 4 -1.22 9.26 -2.40
CA ASP A 4 -1.59 7.84 -2.36
C ASP A 4 -3.08 7.69 -2.03
N TRP A 5 -3.72 6.72 -2.67
CA TRP A 5 -5.16 6.51 -2.59
C TRP A 5 -5.44 5.02 -2.31
N ILE A 6 -6.20 4.74 -1.26
CA ILE A 6 -6.79 3.43 -1.03
C ILE A 6 -8.22 3.48 -1.57
N ILE A 7 -8.54 2.57 -2.48
CA ILE A 7 -9.87 2.46 -3.08
C ILE A 7 -10.47 1.09 -2.83
N ASP A 8 -11.79 1.01 -2.77
CA ASP A 8 -12.50 -0.27 -2.78
C ASP A 8 -12.53 -0.87 -4.21
N ARG A 9 -13.04 -2.10 -4.31
CA ARG A 9 -13.22 -2.81 -5.59
C ARG A 9 -14.14 -2.12 -6.60
N ARG A 10 -14.94 -1.13 -6.18
CA ARG A 10 -15.86 -0.34 -7.02
C ARG A 10 -15.26 1.02 -7.40
N GLY A 11 -14.04 1.32 -6.95
CA GLY A 11 -13.38 2.61 -7.16
C GLY A 11 -13.79 3.68 -6.15
N PHE A 12 -14.48 3.32 -5.06
CA PHE A 12 -14.82 4.26 -4.00
C PHE A 12 -13.58 4.55 -3.14
N PRO A 13 -13.19 5.83 -2.94
CA PRO A 13 -12.03 6.20 -2.14
C PRO A 13 -12.29 5.91 -0.66
N LEU A 14 -11.41 5.11 -0.07
CA LEU A 14 -11.42 4.74 1.35
C LEU A 14 -10.48 5.61 2.18
N GLU A 15 -9.30 5.94 1.63
CA GLU A 15 -8.32 6.81 2.30
C GLU A 15 -7.44 7.54 1.28
N ILE A 16 -7.01 8.76 1.62
CA ILE A 16 -6.12 9.60 0.81
C ILE A 16 -4.97 10.07 1.70
N GLY A 17 -3.74 9.88 1.24
CA GLY A 17 -2.52 10.36 1.88
C GLY A 17 -1.79 11.35 0.98
N CYS A 18 -1.26 12.43 1.57
CA CYS A 18 -0.48 13.44 0.86
C CYS A 18 0.88 13.60 1.54
N PHE A 19 1.94 13.32 0.79
CA PHE A 19 3.32 13.26 1.30
C PHE A 19 4.23 14.20 0.50
N GLU A 20 5.36 14.57 1.09
CA GLU A 20 6.37 15.38 0.40
C GLU A 20 6.88 14.69 -0.87
N GLY A 21 7.23 15.50 -1.88
CA GLY A 21 7.63 15.00 -3.21
C GLY A 21 8.93 14.18 -3.25
N ASN A 22 9.68 14.19 -2.15
CA ASN A 22 10.96 13.49 -1.99
C ASN A 22 10.81 12.12 -1.32
N LYS A 23 9.62 11.75 -0.84
CA LYS A 23 9.38 10.45 -0.22
C LYS A 23 9.28 9.38 -1.30
N ALA A 24 9.94 8.25 -1.06
CA ALA A 24 9.80 7.09 -1.93
C ALA A 24 8.36 6.57 -1.90
N GLU A 25 7.78 6.32 -3.06
CA GLU A 25 6.41 5.81 -3.24
C GLU A 25 6.14 4.52 -2.43
N THR A 26 7.18 3.69 -2.31
CA THR A 26 7.20 2.51 -1.43
C THR A 26 6.94 2.84 0.05
N GLU A 27 7.58 3.90 0.58
CA GLU A 27 7.47 4.29 1.99
C GLU A 27 6.08 4.88 2.27
N THR A 28 5.59 5.72 1.37
CA THR A 28 4.28 6.38 1.51
C THR A 28 3.13 5.37 1.43
N MET A 29 3.25 4.36 0.56
CA MET A 29 2.30 3.24 0.48
C MET A 29 2.21 2.43 1.80
N LEU A 30 3.35 2.09 2.42
CA LEU A 30 3.32 1.36 3.70
C LEU A 30 2.70 2.19 4.81
N LEU A 31 2.99 3.50 4.84
CA LEU A 31 2.43 4.42 5.82
C LEU A 31 0.91 4.51 5.72
N ILE A 32 0.36 4.72 4.52
CA ILE A 32 -1.10 4.84 4.35
C ILE A 32 -1.80 3.51 4.68
N ILE A 33 -1.23 2.35 4.35
CA ILE A 33 -1.78 1.04 4.71
C ILE A 33 -1.79 0.85 6.24
N LYS A 34 -0.67 1.15 6.92
CA LYS A 34 -0.57 1.03 8.39
C LYS A 34 -1.57 1.97 9.08
N GLN A 35 -1.73 3.20 8.58
CA GLN A 35 -2.70 4.16 9.09
C GLN A 35 -4.14 3.67 8.90
N PHE A 36 -4.48 3.17 7.70
CA PHE A 36 -5.79 2.62 7.41
C PHE A 36 -6.12 1.41 8.30
N LYS A 37 -5.18 0.45 8.44
CA LYS A 37 -5.35 -0.71 9.35
C LYS A 37 -5.60 -0.28 10.79
N SER A 38 -4.81 0.67 11.30
CA SER A 38 -4.94 1.16 12.67
C SER A 38 -6.29 1.85 12.89
N ARG A 39 -6.69 2.73 11.96
CA ARG A 39 -7.95 3.48 12.04
C ARG A 39 -9.19 2.60 12.02
N HIS A 40 -9.15 1.52 11.22
CA HIS A 40 -10.28 0.61 11.06
C HIS A 40 -10.13 -0.70 11.86
N SER A 41 -9.09 -0.83 12.69
CA SER A 41 -8.79 -2.04 13.48
C SER A 41 -8.83 -3.33 12.65
N LEU A 42 -8.25 -3.29 11.45
CA LEU A 42 -8.28 -4.41 10.51
C LEU A 42 -7.22 -5.45 10.89
N VAL A 43 -7.67 -6.68 11.15
CA VAL A 43 -6.80 -7.83 11.41
C VAL A 43 -6.13 -8.35 10.13
N ASP A 44 -6.87 -8.41 9.02
CA ASP A 44 -6.39 -8.88 7.72
C ASP A 44 -6.76 -7.90 6.60
N MET A 45 -5.83 -7.68 5.67
CA MET A 45 -6.03 -6.84 4.49
C MET A 45 -5.27 -7.41 3.29
N VAL A 46 -5.92 -7.41 2.12
CA VAL A 46 -5.29 -7.71 0.83
C VAL A 46 -5.15 -6.42 0.04
N VAL A 47 -3.93 -6.09 -0.36
CA VAL A 47 -3.62 -4.91 -1.17
C VAL A 47 -3.25 -5.36 -2.58
N VAL A 48 -3.83 -4.72 -3.61
CA VAL A 48 -3.51 -4.97 -5.01
C VAL A 48 -2.68 -3.81 -5.54
N ALA A 49 -1.46 -4.08 -6.00
CA ALA A 49 -0.50 -3.07 -6.43
C ALA A 49 0.34 -3.54 -7.64
N ASP A 50 0.86 -2.60 -8.43
CA ASP A 50 1.80 -2.89 -9.51
C ASP A 50 3.17 -3.36 -8.98
N ALA A 51 3.85 -4.25 -9.70
CA ALA A 51 5.16 -4.78 -9.33
C ALA A 51 6.25 -3.69 -9.20
N GLY A 52 6.15 -2.59 -9.96
CA GLY A 52 7.05 -1.46 -9.86
C GLY A 52 6.98 -0.72 -8.52
N MET A 53 5.84 -0.84 -7.81
CA MET A 53 5.64 -0.24 -6.48
C MET A 53 6.19 -1.12 -5.34
N LEU A 54 6.50 -2.39 -5.61
CA LEU A 54 6.95 -3.37 -4.61
C LEU A 54 8.45 -3.63 -4.76
N SER A 55 9.26 -2.81 -4.08
CA SER A 55 10.66 -3.14 -3.87
C SER A 55 10.82 -4.39 -2.99
N THR A 56 11.94 -5.10 -3.13
CA THR A 56 12.31 -6.27 -2.30
C THR A 56 12.25 -6.00 -0.79
N SER A 57 12.36 -4.74 -0.39
CA SER A 57 12.28 -4.27 1.00
C SER A 57 10.87 -4.44 1.58
N ILE A 58 9.81 -4.21 0.79
CA ILE A 58 8.42 -4.38 1.23
C ILE A 58 8.12 -5.85 1.48
N LEU A 59 8.73 -6.77 0.70
CA LEU A 59 8.52 -8.20 0.87
C LEU A 59 8.94 -8.71 2.24
N ARG A 60 9.92 -8.05 2.88
CA ARG A 60 10.44 -8.45 4.20
C ARG A 60 9.60 -7.89 5.36
N GLU A 61 9.02 -6.70 5.23
CA GLU A 61 8.07 -6.14 6.20
C GLU A 61 6.68 -6.83 6.17
N ARG A 62 6.41 -7.68 5.17
CA ARG A 62 5.12 -8.40 5.02
C ARG A 62 4.81 -9.37 6.14
N ASP A 63 5.83 -10.07 6.63
CA ASP A 63 5.66 -11.15 7.61
C ASP A 63 5.25 -10.57 8.97
N GLU A 64 5.87 -9.46 9.37
CA GLU A 64 5.60 -8.80 10.65
C GLU A 64 4.24 -8.08 10.70
N ALA A 65 3.72 -7.63 9.55
CA ALA A 65 2.52 -6.80 9.49
C ALA A 65 1.20 -7.55 9.16
N ASN A 66 1.27 -8.88 8.93
CA ASN A 66 0.14 -9.68 8.40
C ASN A 66 -0.51 -9.00 7.18
N LEU A 67 0.31 -8.58 6.22
CA LEU A 67 -0.15 -7.92 5.00
C LEU A 67 -0.06 -8.86 3.81
N ARG A 68 -1.20 -9.08 3.15
CA ARG A 68 -1.28 -9.87 1.93
C ARG A 68 -1.27 -8.92 0.74
N PHE A 69 -0.44 -9.18 -0.26
CA PHE A 69 -0.44 -8.40 -1.50
C PHE A 69 -0.63 -9.30 -2.71
N ILE A 70 -1.45 -8.83 -3.65
CA ILE A 70 -1.54 -9.31 -5.01
C ILE A 70 -0.77 -8.33 -5.88
N VAL A 71 0.19 -8.83 -6.64
CA VAL A 71 1.10 -8.01 -7.42
C VAL A 71 0.86 -8.26 -8.89
N GLY A 72 0.53 -7.22 -9.63
CA GLY A 72 0.52 -7.29 -11.09
C GLY A 72 1.96 -7.29 -11.59
N SER A 73 2.49 -8.44 -12.03
CA SER A 73 3.77 -8.48 -12.74
C SER A 73 3.54 -8.29 -14.23
N ARG A 74 4.36 -7.44 -14.85
CA ARG A 74 4.44 -7.37 -16.30
C ARG A 74 5.31 -8.54 -16.76
N MET A 75 4.70 -9.53 -17.40
CA MET A 75 5.42 -10.61 -18.05
C MET A 75 6.03 -10.04 -19.33
N MET A 76 7.36 -9.93 -19.37
CA MET A 76 8.15 -9.50 -20.53
C MET A 76 8.73 -10.72 -21.23
#